data_AF-A0A5M9P5Z9-F1
#
_entry.id   AF-A0A5M9P5Z9-F1
#
_cell.length_a   1.000
_cell.length_b   1.000
_cell.length_c   1.000
_cell.angle_alpha   90.00
_cell.angle_beta   90.00
_cell.angle_gamma   90.00
#
_symmetry.space_group_name_H-M   'P 1'
#
loop_
_entity.id
_entity.type
_entity.pdbx_description
1 polymer ?
#
loop_
_entity_poly.entity_id
_entity_poly.type
_entity_poly.pdbx_seq_one_letter_code
_entity_poly.pdbx_strand_id
1 'polypeptide(L)'
;MALRLPPAWAIVLAGLILNIMAIVMSSLVLDEIEAEKAEYNDRKYGNVYSIQLAWNTIETLERKREAILIHLDKPETVQPAGVLDEALRGQLRRWVNSEVPNISLANLPKLMMLINSAQEAQRTRIDDYYLDNLTLVELIQKIDEKMDFYKNIALFLQVFGLALILARDLARRP
;
A
#
# COMPACT_ATOMS: atom_id res chain seq x y z
N MET A 1 57.44 -25.75 -10.65
CA MET A 1 56.89 -25.71 -9.27
C MET A 1 55.51 -26.32 -9.35
N ALA A 2 55.37 -27.60 -8.94
CA ALA A 2 54.12 -28.34 -9.11
C ALA A 2 53.05 -27.77 -8.17
N LEU A 3 51.97 -27.20 -8.72
CA LEU A 3 50.78 -26.88 -7.93
C LEU A 3 50.26 -28.19 -7.34
N ARG A 4 50.39 -28.37 -6.01
CA ARG A 4 49.70 -29.42 -5.29
C ARG A 4 48.20 -29.10 -5.38
N LEU A 5 47.49 -29.81 -6.26
CA LEU A 5 46.04 -29.77 -6.31
C LEU A 5 45.50 -30.03 -4.89
N PRO A 6 44.55 -29.22 -4.40
CA PRO A 6 43.97 -29.42 -3.08
C PRO A 6 43.36 -30.83 -2.98
N PRO A 7 43.45 -31.50 -1.83
CA PRO A 7 42.99 -32.87 -1.69
C PRO A 7 41.48 -32.96 -1.95
N ALA A 8 41.05 -34.00 -2.64
CA ALA A 8 39.69 -34.12 -3.18
C ALA A 8 38.56 -34.01 -2.13
N TRP A 9 38.82 -34.32 -0.86
CA TRP A 9 37.85 -34.15 0.22
C TRP A 9 37.59 -32.67 0.54
N ALA A 10 38.59 -31.80 0.39
CA ALA A 10 38.46 -30.37 0.66
C ALA A 10 37.59 -29.67 -0.41
N ILE A 11 37.67 -30.11 -1.66
CA ILE A 11 36.84 -29.61 -2.77
C ILE A 11 35.36 -29.94 -2.53
N VAL A 12 35.06 -31.16 -2.09
CA VAL A 12 33.68 -31.59 -1.78
C VAL A 12 33.14 -30.85 -0.55
N LEU A 13 33.95 -30.71 0.49
CA LEU A 13 33.56 -29.95 1.69
C LEU A 13 33.22 -28.50 1.32
N ALA A 14 34.04 -27.85 0.49
CA ALA A 14 33.78 -26.50 0.02
C ALA A 14 32.46 -26.42 -0.79
N GLY A 15 32.24 -27.36 -1.72
CA GLY A 15 30.99 -27.40 -2.49
C GLY A 15 29.74 -27.63 -1.62
N LEU A 16 29.86 -28.43 -0.55
CA LEU A 16 28.78 -28.69 0.39
C LEU A 16 28.48 -27.46 1.27
N ILE A 17 29.52 -26.79 1.77
CA ILE A 17 29.38 -25.52 2.53
C ILE A 17 28.67 -24.47 1.67
N LEU A 18 29.06 -24.32 0.41
CA LEU A 18 28.42 -23.36 -0.49
C LEU A 18 26.94 -23.66 -0.72
N ASN A 19 26.57 -24.93 -0.91
CA ASN A 19 25.17 -25.32 -1.01
C ASN A 19 24.37 -25.04 0.28
N ILE A 20 24.96 -25.31 1.46
CA ILE A 20 24.32 -24.95 2.73
C ILE A 20 24.12 -23.44 2.82
N MET A 21 25.14 -22.64 2.46
CA MET A 21 25.03 -21.19 2.47
C MET A 21 23.96 -20.68 1.48
N ALA A 22 23.81 -21.31 0.32
CA ALA A 22 22.73 -20.99 -0.62
C ALA A 22 21.35 -21.24 0.00
N ILE A 23 21.17 -22.37 0.70
CA ILE A 23 19.92 -22.70 1.40
C ILE A 23 19.64 -21.68 2.50
N VAL A 24 20.63 -21.36 3.33
CA VAL A 24 20.49 -20.40 4.43
C VAL A 24 20.13 -19.01 3.91
N MET A 25 20.77 -18.56 2.82
CA MET A 25 20.42 -17.29 2.16
C MET A 25 18.98 -17.32 1.67
N SER A 26 18.52 -18.43 1.09
CA SER A 26 17.14 -18.54 0.64
C SER A 26 16.12 -18.62 1.78
N SER A 27 16.40 -19.31 2.88
CA SER A 27 15.42 -19.57 3.93
C SER A 27 15.37 -18.52 5.03
N LEU A 28 16.44 -17.75 5.24
CA LEU A 28 16.47 -16.71 6.28
C LEU A 28 16.38 -15.33 5.66
N VAL A 29 17.21 -15.04 4.67
CA VAL A 29 17.34 -13.68 4.14
C VAL A 29 16.21 -13.36 3.16
N LEU A 30 15.88 -14.26 2.23
CA LEU A 30 14.79 -14.00 1.29
C LEU A 30 13.43 -13.99 1.99
N ASP A 31 13.19 -14.89 2.94
CA ASP A 31 11.93 -14.94 3.70
C ASP A 31 11.69 -13.65 4.51
N GLU A 32 12.74 -13.08 5.13
CA GLU A 32 12.65 -11.80 5.84
C GLU A 32 12.32 -10.63 4.89
N ILE A 33 12.99 -10.58 3.74
CA ILE A 33 12.75 -9.58 2.70
C ILE A 33 11.34 -9.70 2.12
N GLU A 34 10.83 -10.92 1.95
CA GLU A 34 9.47 -11.18 1.48
C GLU A 34 8.42 -10.76 2.52
N ALA A 35 8.68 -10.99 3.80
CA ALA A 35 7.82 -10.52 4.88
C ALA A 35 7.77 -8.98 4.94
N GLU A 36 8.91 -8.30 4.83
CA GLU A 36 8.96 -6.83 4.78
C GLU A 36 8.20 -6.30 3.55
N LYS A 37 8.38 -6.94 2.38
CA LYS A 37 7.62 -6.61 1.16
C LYS A 37 6.11 -6.76 1.37
N ALA A 38 5.68 -7.82 2.04
CA ALA A 38 4.26 -8.08 2.31
C ALA A 38 3.66 -6.96 3.19
N GLU A 39 4.37 -6.54 4.24
CA GLU A 39 3.93 -5.45 5.12
C GLU A 39 3.72 -4.14 4.34
N TYR A 40 4.66 -3.75 3.48
CA TYR A 40 4.48 -2.54 2.67
C TYR A 40 3.35 -2.66 1.65
N ASN A 41 3.11 -3.85 1.11
CA ASN A 41 1.97 -4.07 0.23
C ASN A 41 0.64 -3.96 0.99
N ASP A 42 0.54 -4.53 2.19
CA ASP A 42 -0.66 -4.41 3.03
C ASP A 42 -0.95 -2.94 3.38
N ARG A 43 0.06 -2.16 3.73
CA ARG A 43 -0.06 -0.71 3.93
C ARG A 43 -0.57 0.00 2.68
N LYS A 44 0.01 -0.31 1.51
CA LYS A 44 -0.41 0.25 0.23
C LYS A 44 -1.87 -0.05 -0.08
N TYR A 45 -2.32 -1.29 0.14
CA TYR A 45 -3.71 -1.67 -0.04
C TYR A 45 -4.64 -0.98 0.96
N GLY A 46 -4.21 -0.85 2.22
CA GLY A 46 -4.92 -0.09 3.24
C GLY A 46 -5.13 1.38 2.82
N ASN A 47 -4.08 2.04 2.32
CA ASN A 47 -4.16 3.40 1.83
C ASN A 47 -5.11 3.54 0.62
N VAL A 48 -5.08 2.61 -0.34
CA VAL A 48 -6.02 2.61 -1.48
C VAL A 48 -7.46 2.50 -0.99
N TYR A 49 -7.72 1.65 0.01
CA TYR A 49 -9.03 1.53 0.63
C TYR A 49 -9.46 2.85 1.31
N SER A 50 -8.56 3.49 2.06
CA SER A 50 -8.82 4.80 2.69
C SER A 50 -9.12 5.89 1.66
N ILE A 51 -8.42 5.91 0.53
CA ILE A 51 -8.70 6.80 -0.60
C ILE A 51 -10.12 6.59 -1.14
N GLN A 52 -10.54 5.32 -1.34
CA GLN A 52 -11.89 5.02 -1.81
C GLN A 52 -12.95 5.50 -0.82
N LEU A 53 -12.73 5.31 0.49
CA LEU A 53 -13.65 5.79 1.53
C LEU A 53 -13.76 7.33 1.53
N ALA A 54 -12.64 8.03 1.35
CA ALA A 54 -12.62 9.49 1.25
C ALA A 54 -13.36 9.98 -0.01
N TRP A 55 -13.19 9.32 -1.15
CA TRP A 55 -13.95 9.61 -2.38
C TRP A 55 -15.46 9.42 -2.19
N ASN A 56 -15.87 8.31 -1.60
CA ASN A 56 -17.29 8.06 -1.29
C ASN A 56 -17.89 9.13 -0.37
N THR A 57 -17.07 9.65 0.56
CA THR A 57 -17.44 10.74 1.46
C THR A 57 -17.65 12.04 0.70
N ILE A 58 -16.72 12.40 -0.20
CA ILE A 58 -16.83 13.59 -1.06
C ILE A 58 -18.09 13.50 -1.93
N GLU A 59 -18.33 12.36 -2.57
CA GLU A 59 -19.49 12.15 -3.43
C GLU A 59 -20.79 12.24 -2.62
N THR A 60 -20.82 11.66 -1.42
CA THR A 60 -21.97 11.77 -0.52
C THR A 60 -22.23 13.23 -0.14
N LEU A 61 -21.19 14.01 0.17
CA LEU A 61 -21.32 15.43 0.45
C LEU A 61 -21.89 16.21 -0.75
N GLU A 62 -21.48 15.90 -1.97
CA GLU A 62 -22.01 16.54 -3.18
C GLU A 62 -23.47 16.18 -3.41
N ARG A 63 -23.86 14.90 -3.28
CA ARG A 63 -25.27 14.48 -3.35
C ARG A 63 -26.13 15.17 -2.29
N LYS A 64 -25.60 15.42 -1.09
CA LYS A 64 -26.31 16.16 -0.03
C LYS A 64 -26.45 17.64 -0.39
N ARG A 65 -25.40 18.25 -0.96
CA ARG A 65 -25.45 19.61 -1.50
C ARG A 65 -26.55 19.76 -2.54
N GLU A 66 -26.62 18.86 -3.51
CA GLU A 66 -27.67 18.83 -4.54
C GLU A 66 -29.06 18.67 -3.92
N ALA A 67 -29.23 17.76 -2.95
CA ALA A 67 -30.51 17.56 -2.27
C ALA A 67 -31.00 18.82 -1.52
N ILE A 68 -30.09 19.59 -0.92
CA ILE A 68 -30.44 20.86 -0.25
C ILE A 68 -30.86 21.92 -1.26
N LEU A 69 -30.14 22.02 -2.38
CA LEU A 69 -30.50 22.95 -3.46
C LEU A 69 -31.87 22.63 -4.05
N ILE A 70 -32.15 21.35 -4.31
CA ILE A 70 -33.47 20.89 -4.78
C ILE A 70 -34.55 21.15 -3.73
N HIS A 71 -34.23 21.07 -2.43
CA HIS A 71 -35.20 21.38 -1.38
C HIS A 71 -35.55 22.87 -1.35
N LEU A 72 -34.55 23.74 -1.50
CA LEU A 72 -34.72 25.19 -1.51
C LEU A 72 -35.41 25.72 -2.78
N ASP A 73 -35.33 24.99 -3.90
CA ASP A 73 -35.97 25.35 -5.18
C ASP A 73 -37.47 25.02 -5.22
N LYS A 74 -37.98 24.21 -4.28
CA LYS A 74 -39.41 23.86 -4.22
C LYS A 74 -40.24 25.00 -3.63
N PRO A 75 -41.36 25.41 -4.26
CA PRO A 75 -42.25 26.43 -3.72
C PRO A 75 -42.84 25.98 -2.36
N GLU A 76 -42.93 26.91 -1.40
CA GLU A 76 -43.31 26.71 0.01
C GLU A 76 -44.69 26.05 0.25
N THR A 77 -45.45 25.72 -0.80
CA THR A 77 -46.86 25.35 -0.72
C THR A 77 -47.16 23.89 -0.40
N VAL A 78 -46.17 22.98 -0.32
CA VAL A 78 -46.47 21.52 -0.35
C VAL A 78 -46.11 20.70 0.90
N GLN A 79 -45.23 21.11 1.83
CA GLN A 79 -44.91 20.27 3.01
C GLN A 79 -44.47 21.07 4.25
N PRO A 80 -44.64 20.54 5.48
CA PRO A 80 -44.16 21.20 6.71
C PRO A 80 -42.62 21.21 6.73
N ALA A 81 -42.03 22.32 6.27
CA ALA A 81 -40.60 22.53 6.09
C ALA A 81 -39.75 22.12 7.32
N GLY A 82 -40.27 22.30 8.53
CA GLY A 82 -39.51 22.07 9.77
C GLY A 82 -39.04 20.63 10.02
N VAL A 83 -39.76 19.59 9.57
CA VAL A 83 -39.37 18.18 9.84
C VAL A 83 -38.27 17.71 8.89
N LEU A 84 -38.35 18.13 7.62
CA LEU A 84 -37.38 17.75 6.60
C LEU A 84 -36.08 18.54 6.75
N ASP A 85 -36.16 19.81 7.14
CA ASP A 85 -35.00 20.64 7.44
C ASP A 85 -34.18 20.09 8.62
N GLU A 86 -34.85 19.67 9.70
CA GLU A 86 -34.19 19.11 10.87
C GLU A 86 -33.55 17.74 10.56
N ALA A 87 -34.20 16.92 9.71
CA ALA A 87 -33.64 15.65 9.25
C ALA A 87 -32.41 15.84 8.32
N LEU A 88 -32.46 16.79 7.38
CA LEU A 88 -31.34 17.12 6.49
C LEU A 88 -30.15 17.69 7.28
N ARG A 89 -30.44 18.55 8.26
CA ARG A 89 -29.46 19.11 9.19
C ARG A 89 -28.79 18.03 10.04
N GLY A 90 -29.59 17.11 10.61
CA GLY A 90 -29.08 15.99 11.40
C GLY A 90 -28.20 15.05 10.57
N GLN A 91 -28.52 14.87 9.29
CA GLN A 91 -27.66 14.12 8.38
C GLN A 91 -26.35 14.86 8.11
N LEU A 92 -26.38 16.14 7.71
CA LEU A 92 -25.19 16.94 7.42
C LEU A 92 -24.25 17.08 8.61
N ARG A 93 -24.79 17.21 9.82
CA ARG A 93 -24.00 17.34 11.05
C ARG A 93 -23.03 16.16 11.25
N ARG A 94 -23.40 14.95 10.80
CA ARG A 94 -22.53 13.76 10.87
C ARG A 94 -21.35 13.80 9.91
N TRP A 95 -21.42 14.60 8.85
CA TRP A 95 -20.40 14.66 7.80
C TRP A 95 -19.52 15.92 7.89
N VAL A 96 -20.03 16.99 8.50
CA VAL A 96 -19.36 18.30 8.53
C VAL A 96 -18.61 18.56 9.85
N ASN A 97 -18.77 17.72 10.90
CA ASN A 97 -18.13 17.89 12.22
C ASN A 97 -18.34 19.27 12.88
N SER A 98 -19.24 20.10 12.35
CA SER A 98 -19.53 21.44 12.83
C SER A 98 -21.04 21.66 12.98
N GLU A 99 -21.42 22.72 13.67
CA GLU A 99 -22.81 23.13 13.75
C GLU A 99 -23.32 23.57 12.38
N VAL A 100 -24.43 22.96 11.95
CA VAL A 100 -25.05 23.22 10.65
C VAL A 100 -26.10 24.34 10.82
N PRO A 101 -25.97 25.49 10.11
CA PRO A 101 -26.95 26.57 10.15
C PRO A 101 -28.36 26.16 9.68
N ASN A 102 -29.39 26.96 9.96
CA ASN A 102 -30.76 26.66 9.49
C ASN A 102 -30.73 26.64 7.95
N ILE A 103 -31.29 25.59 7.35
CA ILE A 103 -31.43 25.47 5.89
C ILE A 103 -32.40 26.58 5.45
N SER A 104 -31.83 27.65 4.92
CA SER A 104 -32.56 28.84 4.45
C SER A 104 -31.72 29.53 3.40
N LEU A 105 -32.38 30.26 2.50
CA LEU A 105 -31.70 30.96 1.41
C LEU A 105 -30.62 31.94 1.91
N ALA A 106 -30.83 32.53 3.10
CA ALA A 106 -29.87 33.43 3.74
C ALA A 106 -28.60 32.72 4.24
N ASN A 107 -28.70 31.45 4.66
CA ASN A 107 -27.58 30.67 5.21
C ASN A 107 -26.94 29.73 4.17
N LEU A 108 -27.47 29.68 2.95
CA LEU A 108 -26.96 28.84 1.87
C LEU A 108 -25.46 29.07 1.58
N PRO A 109 -24.93 30.32 1.54
CA PRO A 109 -23.49 30.53 1.33
C PRO A 109 -22.63 29.92 2.45
N LYS A 110 -23.10 30.01 3.70
CA LYS A 110 -22.41 29.44 4.87
C LYS A 110 -22.42 27.91 4.83
N LEU A 111 -23.53 27.31 4.41
CA LEU A 111 -23.67 25.87 4.23
C LEU A 111 -22.75 25.33 3.13
N MET A 112 -22.67 26.05 1.99
CA MET A 112 -21.78 25.70 0.88
C MET A 112 -20.31 25.78 1.29
N MET A 113 -19.93 26.81 2.05
CA MET A 113 -18.58 26.95 2.58
C MET A 113 -18.21 25.79 3.52
N LEU A 114 -19.14 25.38 4.38
CA LEU A 114 -18.94 24.23 5.27
C LEU A 114 -18.77 22.91 4.50
N ILE A 115 -19.59 22.67 3.48
CA ILE A 115 -19.48 21.48 2.62
C ILE A 115 -18.15 21.49 1.86
N ASN A 116 -17.76 22.63 1.28
CA ASN A 116 -16.50 22.78 0.57
C ASN A 116 -15.30 22.54 1.49
N SER A 117 -15.33 23.05 2.72
CA SER A 117 -14.27 22.82 3.70
C SER A 117 -14.18 21.34 4.10
N ALA A 118 -15.32 20.66 4.27
CA ALA A 118 -15.35 19.24 4.54
C ALA A 118 -14.83 18.40 3.35
N GLN A 119 -15.19 18.78 2.12
CA GLN A 119 -14.67 18.16 0.90
C GLN A 119 -13.17 18.37 0.74
N GLU A 120 -12.67 19.59 1.00
CA GLU A 120 -11.25 19.90 0.95
C GLU A 120 -10.45 19.06 1.94
N ALA A 121 -10.93 18.92 3.17
CA ALA A 121 -10.29 18.05 4.17
C ALA A 121 -10.21 16.58 3.72
N GLN A 122 -11.20 16.08 2.97
CA GLN A 122 -11.12 14.73 2.40
C GLN A 122 -10.16 14.66 1.20
N ARG A 123 -10.06 15.72 0.39
CA ARG A 123 -9.10 15.80 -0.72
C ARG A 123 -7.66 15.79 -0.20
N THR A 124 -7.37 16.59 0.83
CA THR A 124 -6.05 16.56 1.49
C THR A 124 -5.72 15.16 2.01
N ARG A 125 -6.68 14.46 2.62
CA ARG A 125 -6.47 13.07 3.05
C ARG A 125 -6.17 12.13 1.89
N ILE A 126 -6.85 12.28 0.75
CA ILE A 126 -6.58 11.50 -0.46
C ILE A 126 -5.15 11.75 -0.93
N ASP A 127 -4.73 13.01 -0.97
CA ASP A 127 -3.38 13.40 -1.38
C ASP A 127 -2.32 12.80 -0.44
N ASP A 128 -2.53 12.86 0.87
CA ASP A 128 -1.63 12.26 1.87
C ASP A 128 -1.46 10.75 1.65
N TYR A 129 -2.56 10.01 1.49
CA TYR A 129 -2.52 8.57 1.21
C TYR A 129 -1.90 8.25 -0.16
N TYR A 130 -2.11 9.10 -1.15
CA TYR A 130 -1.52 8.93 -2.48
C TYR A 130 -0.01 9.12 -2.45
N LEU A 131 0.48 10.14 -1.75
CA LEU A 131 1.92 10.40 -1.56
C LEU A 131 2.59 9.30 -0.73
N ASP A 132 1.94 8.81 0.32
CA ASP A 132 2.44 7.66 1.09
C ASP A 132 2.53 6.41 0.20
N ASN A 133 1.53 6.17 -0.65
CA ASN A 133 1.58 5.07 -1.61
C ASN A 133 2.71 5.17 -2.62
N LEU A 134 3.00 6.37 -3.12
CA LEU A 134 4.14 6.57 -4.01
C LEU A 134 5.45 6.20 -3.30
N THR A 135 5.60 6.65 -2.05
CA THR A 135 6.75 6.30 -1.20
C THR A 135 6.85 4.79 -0.95
N LEU A 136 5.73 4.13 -0.65
CA LEU A 136 5.67 2.67 -0.46
C LEU A 136 6.07 1.91 -1.73
N VAL A 137 5.64 2.38 -2.91
CA VAL A 137 6.02 1.77 -4.20
C VAL A 137 7.54 1.86 -4.41
N GLU A 138 8.14 3.01 -4.12
CA GLU A 138 9.60 3.17 -4.20
C GLU A 138 10.35 2.26 -3.22
N LEU A 139 9.83 2.08 -2.00
CA LEU A 139 10.41 1.18 -1.00
C LEU A 139 10.31 -0.29 -1.44
N ILE A 140 9.15 -0.70 -1.95
CA ILE A 140 8.94 -2.05 -2.50
C ILE A 140 9.90 -2.30 -3.66
N GLN A 141 10.11 -1.34 -4.55
CA GLN A 141 11.06 -1.48 -5.65
C GLN A 141 12.50 -1.69 -5.14
N LYS A 142 12.95 -0.92 -4.14
CA LYS A 142 14.28 -1.11 -3.54
C LYS A 142 14.42 -2.48 -2.87
N ILE A 143 13.34 -3.01 -2.30
CA ILE A 143 13.30 -4.36 -1.72
C ILE A 143 13.38 -5.41 -2.81
N ASP A 144 12.67 -5.23 -3.92
CA ASP A 144 12.72 -6.15 -5.06
C ASP A 144 14.13 -6.21 -5.66
N GLU A 145 14.81 -5.07 -5.81
CA GLU A 145 16.21 -5.02 -6.24
C GLU A 145 17.15 -5.78 -5.30
N LYS A 146 16.98 -5.62 -3.98
CA LYS A 146 17.74 -6.38 -2.97
C LYS A 146 17.42 -7.87 -3.05
N MET A 147 16.15 -8.24 -3.17
CA MET A 147 15.70 -9.62 -3.26
C MET A 147 16.33 -10.32 -4.46
N ASP A 148 16.34 -9.66 -5.63
CA ASP A 148 16.95 -10.19 -6.85
C ASP A 148 18.45 -10.37 -6.70
N PHE A 149 19.14 -9.44 -6.03
CA PHE A 149 20.56 -9.60 -5.69
C PHE A 149 20.82 -10.86 -4.85
N TYR A 150 20.05 -11.07 -3.78
CA TYR A 150 20.19 -12.24 -2.92
C TYR A 150 19.83 -13.54 -3.62
N LYS A 151 18.78 -13.56 -4.46
CA LYS A 151 18.43 -14.70 -5.31
C LYS A 151 19.57 -15.09 -6.23
N ASN A 152 20.16 -14.11 -6.91
CA ASN A 152 21.29 -14.34 -7.82
C ASN A 152 22.51 -14.89 -7.07
N ILE A 153 22.81 -14.40 -5.87
CA ILE A 153 23.88 -14.94 -5.02
C ILE A 153 23.57 -16.38 -4.62
N ALA A 154 22.37 -16.66 -4.10
CA ALA A 154 22.00 -18.01 -3.69
C ALA A 154 22.13 -19.02 -4.85
N LEU A 155 21.64 -18.65 -6.04
CA LEU A 155 21.79 -19.46 -7.26
C LEU A 155 23.26 -19.66 -7.64
N PHE A 156 24.08 -18.61 -7.57
CA PHE A 156 25.51 -18.72 -7.86
C PHE A 156 26.21 -19.70 -6.90
N LEU A 157 25.96 -19.57 -5.59
CA LEU A 157 26.53 -20.50 -4.60
C LEU A 157 26.10 -21.94 -4.85
N GLN A 158 24.83 -22.15 -5.20
CA GLN A 158 24.29 -23.48 -5.49
C GLN A 158 24.94 -24.11 -6.74
N VAL A 159 24.97 -23.37 -7.85
CA VAL A 159 25.57 -23.85 -9.12
C VAL A 159 27.06 -24.11 -8.94
N PHE A 160 27.78 -23.21 -8.28
CA PHE A 160 29.22 -23.37 -8.04
C PHE A 160 29.49 -24.53 -7.07
N GLY A 161 28.67 -24.68 -6.02
CA GLY A 161 28.77 -25.79 -5.08
C GLY A 161 28.56 -27.15 -5.76
N LEU A 162 27.54 -27.26 -6.62
CA LEU A 162 27.30 -28.46 -7.44
C LEU A 162 28.45 -28.72 -8.42
N ALA A 163 28.97 -27.68 -9.08
CA ALA A 163 30.10 -27.81 -10.00
C ALA A 163 31.36 -28.34 -9.29
N LEU A 164 31.66 -27.91 -8.06
CA LEU A 164 32.79 -28.42 -7.28
C LEU A 164 32.61 -29.91 -6.91
N ILE A 165 31.39 -30.30 -6.53
CA ILE A 165 31.08 -31.71 -6.23
C ILE A 165 31.24 -32.56 -7.50
N LEU A 166 30.71 -32.10 -8.64
CA LEU A 166 30.82 -32.78 -9.94
C LEU A 166 32.25 -32.84 -10.47
N ALA A 167 33.03 -31.76 -10.34
CA ALA A 167 34.42 -31.71 -10.78
C ALA A 167 35.28 -32.76 -10.08
N ARG A 168 35.00 -33.04 -8.80
CA ARG A 168 35.63 -34.14 -8.06
C ARG A 168 35.24 -35.51 -8.60
N ASP A 169 33.99 -35.71 -8.99
CA ASP A 169 33.54 -36.98 -9.58
C ASP A 169 34.10 -37.21 -10.99
N LEU A 170 34.29 -36.15 -11.78
CA LEU A 170 34.99 -36.19 -13.07
C LEU A 170 36.49 -36.51 -12.91
N ALA A 171 37.16 -35.92 -11.93
CA ALA A 171 38.58 -36.20 -11.63
C ALA A 171 38.84 -37.62 -11.08
N ARG A 172 37.79 -38.37 -10.74
CA ARG A 172 37.87 -39.76 -10.27
C ARG A 172 37.63 -40.80 -11.36
N ARG A 173 37.22 -40.41 -12.57
CA ARG A 173 37.10 -41.34 -13.71
C ARG A 173 38.49 -41.49 -14.37
N PRO A 174 38.98 -42.74 -14.59
CA PRO A 174 40.26 -42.99 -15.26
C PRO A 174 40.24 -42.58 -16.74
#